data_AF-A0A7V9IMQ8-F1
#
_entry.id   AF-A0A7V9IMQ8-F1
#
_cell.length_a   1.000
_cell.length_b   1.000
_cell.length_c   1.000
_cell.angle_alpha   90.00
_cell.angle_beta   90.00
_cell.angle_gamma   90.00
#
_symmetry.space_group_name_H-M   'P 1'
#
loop_
_entity.id
_entity.type
_entity.pdbx_description
1 polymer ?
#
loop_
_entity_poly.entity_id
_entity_poly.type
_entity_poly.pdbx_seq_one_letter_code
_entity_poly.pdbx_strand_id
1 'polypeptide(L)'
;MDDYQRPPDGGDPLDFLYWRDEILQILFWFRGEGLGEAVTARELLPFLNAEEERVHHHLEQLAEDGYVARVASVPARFQLTDWGVQEGGRRFADEFAGLTSQAHGECNNPNCSCKTLGPAACATHHPHAH
;
A
#
# COMPACT_ATOMS: atom_id res chain seq x y z
N MET A 1 -29.42 -3.56 15.78
CA MET A 1 -28.69 -3.64 14.51
C MET A 1 -28.33 -2.22 14.13
N ASP A 2 -27.19 -1.87 14.73
CA ASP A 2 -26.20 -0.83 14.48
C ASP A 2 -26.62 0.45 13.76
N ASP A 3 -26.74 1.48 14.61
CA ASP A 3 -26.67 2.90 14.29
C ASP A 3 -25.22 3.21 13.84
N TYR A 4 -24.94 3.04 12.54
CA TYR A 4 -23.65 3.43 11.99
C TYR A 4 -23.60 4.95 11.91
N GLN A 5 -23.08 5.57 12.97
CA GLN A 5 -22.92 7.01 13.07
C GLN A 5 -21.98 7.50 11.97
N ARG A 6 -22.55 8.11 10.92
CA ARG A 6 -21.80 8.75 9.83
C ARG A 6 -20.85 9.80 10.41
N PRO A 7 -19.55 9.80 10.05
CA PRO A 7 -18.62 10.82 10.51
C PRO A 7 -19.06 12.23 10.06
N PRO A 8 -18.77 13.26 10.89
CA PRO A 8 -19.36 14.60 10.77
C PRO A 8 -18.87 15.40 9.55
N ASP A 9 -17.89 14.91 8.81
CA ASP A 9 -17.33 15.52 7.59
C ASP A 9 -18.03 15.06 6.30
N GLY A 10 -19.02 14.16 6.39
CA GLY A 10 -19.90 13.83 5.27
C GLY A 10 -19.26 12.99 4.15
N GLY A 11 -18.04 12.51 4.34
CA GLY A 11 -17.41 11.54 3.45
C GLY A 11 -18.03 10.16 3.58
N ASP A 12 -18.12 9.43 2.47
CA ASP A 12 -18.45 8.00 2.48
C ASP A 12 -17.31 7.26 3.21
N PRO A 13 -17.58 6.44 4.25
CA PRO A 13 -16.56 5.61 4.90
C PRO A 13 -15.70 4.80 3.93
N LEU A 14 -16.28 4.39 2.78
CA LEU A 14 -15.56 3.70 1.72
C LEU A 14 -14.56 4.62 1.00
N ASP A 15 -14.88 5.90 0.85
CA ASP A 15 -13.97 6.90 0.25
C ASP A 15 -12.74 7.09 1.14
N PHE A 16 -12.91 7.18 2.47
CA PHE A 16 -11.79 7.26 3.40
C PHE A 16 -10.86 6.04 3.30
N LEU A 17 -11.43 4.82 3.28
CA LEU A 17 -10.64 3.60 3.15
C LEU A 17 -9.89 3.55 1.82
N TYR A 18 -10.55 3.95 0.73
CA TYR A 18 -9.93 4.07 -0.59
C TYR A 18 -8.72 5.02 -0.56
N TRP A 19 -8.90 6.26 -0.09
CA TRP A 19 -7.82 7.25 -0.08
C TRP A 19 -6.66 6.88 0.81
N ARG A 20 -6.94 6.33 1.99
CA ARG A 20 -5.90 5.80 2.87
C ARG A 20 -5.10 4.73 2.15
N ASP A 21 -5.78 3.79 1.51
CA ASP A 21 -5.11 2.65 0.92
C ASP A 21 -4.26 3.06 -0.29
N GLU A 22 -4.79 3.89 -1.20
CA GLU A 22 -4.06 4.44 -2.36
C GLU A 22 -2.82 5.24 -1.93
N ILE A 23 -2.98 6.19 -1.01
CA ILE A 23 -1.88 7.07 -0.59
C ILE A 23 -0.79 6.24 0.10
N LEU A 24 -1.14 5.32 1.00
CA LEU A 24 -0.13 4.50 1.70
C LEU A 24 0.64 3.58 0.76
N GLN A 25 -0.01 3.00 -0.25
CA GLN A 25 0.66 2.17 -1.25
C GLN A 25 1.65 2.99 -2.08
N ILE A 26 1.26 4.17 -2.57
CA ILE A 26 2.13 5.06 -3.35
C ILE A 26 3.33 5.50 -2.51
N LEU A 27 3.11 5.94 -1.27
CA LEU A 27 4.19 6.36 -0.37
C LEU A 27 5.15 5.22 -0.04
N PHE A 28 4.61 4.01 0.17
CA PHE A 28 5.43 2.82 0.42
C PHE A 28 6.31 2.50 -0.79
N TRP A 29 5.74 2.56 -2.00
CA TRP A 29 6.49 2.38 -3.25
C TRP A 29 7.57 3.45 -3.44
N PHE A 30 7.25 4.74 -3.24
CA PHE A 30 8.22 5.84 -3.31
C PHE A 30 9.42 5.61 -2.38
N ARG A 31 9.15 5.17 -1.15
CA ARG A 31 10.19 4.83 -0.18
C ARG A 31 11.08 3.69 -0.67
N GLY A 32 10.49 2.63 -1.25
CA GLY A 32 11.23 1.49 -1.80
C GLY A 32 12.16 1.86 -2.96
N GLU A 33 11.73 2.80 -3.80
CA GLU A 33 12.48 3.28 -4.98
C GLU A 33 13.47 4.43 -4.65
N GLY A 34 13.48 4.94 -3.42
CA GLY A 34 14.30 6.08 -3.04
C GLY A 34 13.88 7.41 -3.70
N LEU A 35 12.61 7.54 -4.10
CA LEU A 35 12.05 8.71 -4.79
C LEU A 35 11.68 9.88 -3.85
N GLY A 36 12.05 9.77 -2.57
CA GLY A 36 11.89 10.80 -1.55
C GLY A 36 11.26 10.26 -0.28
N GLU A 37 11.84 10.58 0.88
CA GLU A 37 11.29 10.14 2.18
C GLU A 37 10.04 10.93 2.58
N ALA A 38 9.96 12.20 2.16
CA ALA A 38 8.81 13.07 2.38
C ALA A 38 8.32 13.66 1.06
N VAL A 39 7.01 13.80 0.89
CA VAL A 39 6.37 14.28 -0.34
C VAL A 39 5.32 15.36 -0.07
N THR A 40 5.04 16.17 -1.07
CA THR A 40 3.95 17.14 -1.13
C THR A 40 2.73 16.51 -1.78
N ALA A 41 1.53 17.06 -1.53
CA ALA A 41 0.31 16.64 -2.23
C ALA A 41 0.46 16.69 -3.76
N ARG A 42 1.09 17.75 -4.27
CA ARG A 42 1.38 17.93 -5.70
C ARG A 42 2.22 16.82 -6.32
N GLU A 43 3.19 16.29 -5.58
CA GLU A 43 4.06 15.19 -6.05
C GLU A 43 3.28 13.88 -6.22
N LEU A 44 2.12 13.73 -5.56
CA LEU A 44 1.27 12.55 -5.66
C LEU A 44 0.23 12.63 -6.80
N LEU A 45 -0.06 13.82 -7.34
CA LEU A 45 -1.05 14.02 -8.39
C LEU A 45 -0.86 13.15 -9.64
N PRO A 46 0.37 12.86 -10.12
CA PRO A 46 0.53 12.00 -11.29
C PRO A 46 0.01 10.57 -11.07
N PHE A 47 -0.18 10.14 -9.82
CA PHE A 47 -0.61 8.80 -9.42
C PHE A 47 -2.05 8.77 -8.94
N LEU A 48 -2.65 9.93 -8.66
CA LEU A 48 -3.97 10.07 -8.07
C LEU A 48 -4.88 10.89 -8.99
N ASN A 49 -6.06 10.35 -9.32
CA ASN A 49 -7.05 11.08 -10.09
C ASN A 49 -7.89 12.02 -9.18
N ALA A 50 -7.24 13.03 -8.62
CA ALA A 50 -7.86 14.07 -7.79
C ALA A 50 -7.10 15.39 -7.82
N GLU A 51 -7.73 16.44 -7.33
CA GLU A 51 -7.13 17.77 -7.17
C GLU A 51 -6.21 17.86 -5.93
N GLU A 52 -5.26 18.79 -5.95
CA GLU A 52 -4.22 18.94 -4.91
C GLU A 52 -4.80 19.15 -3.51
N GLU A 53 -5.86 19.95 -3.39
CA GLU A 53 -6.51 20.24 -2.11
C GLU A 53 -7.12 18.99 -1.48
N ARG A 54 -7.68 18.08 -2.30
CA ARG A 54 -8.25 16.82 -1.81
C ARG A 54 -7.16 15.89 -1.32
N VAL A 55 -6.08 15.75 -2.08
CA VAL A 55 -4.91 14.94 -1.66
C VAL A 55 -4.30 15.50 -0.37
N HIS A 56 -4.16 16.83 -0.28
CA HIS A 56 -3.66 17.49 0.92
C HIS A 56 -4.57 17.22 2.13
N HIS A 57 -5.89 17.29 1.96
CA HIS A 57 -6.84 17.00 3.04
C HIS A 57 -6.67 15.57 3.57
N HIS A 58 -6.58 14.57 2.70
CA HIS A 58 -6.36 13.20 3.13
C HIS A 58 -4.98 12.98 3.75
N LEU A 59 -3.93 13.67 3.29
CA LEU A 59 -2.60 13.61 3.92
C LEU A 59 -2.62 14.18 5.35
N GLU A 60 -3.36 15.26 5.61
CA GLU A 60 -3.53 15.78 6.97
C GLU A 60 -4.34 14.81 7.85
N GLN A 61 -5.42 14.21 7.33
CA GLN A 61 -6.17 13.16 8.07
C GLN A 61 -5.28 11.96 8.41
N LEU A 62 -4.47 11.49 7.46
CA LEU A 62 -3.52 10.40 7.70
C LEU A 62 -2.42 10.77 8.70
N ALA A 63 -2.09 12.06 8.83
CA ALA A 63 -1.16 12.55 9.82
C ALA A 63 -1.81 12.55 11.22
N GLU A 64 -3.07 12.95 11.33
CA GLU A 64 -3.87 12.86 12.55
C GLU A 64 -4.02 11.40 13.02
N ASP A 65 -4.23 10.48 12.07
CA ASP A 65 -4.36 9.04 12.32
C ASP A 65 -3.00 8.33 12.57
N GLY A 66 -1.88 9.03 12.41
CA GLY A 66 -0.54 8.53 12.71
C GLY A 66 0.09 7.64 11.64
N TYR A 67 -0.48 7.56 10.44
CA TYR A 67 0.12 6.84 9.32
C TYR A 67 1.27 7.61 8.66
N VAL A 68 1.17 8.94 8.62
CA VAL A 68 2.23 9.83 8.15
C VAL A 68 2.61 10.85 9.22
N ALA A 69 3.81 11.39 9.11
CA ALA A 69 4.24 12.55 9.89
C ALA A 69 4.35 13.76 8.96
N ARG A 70 3.76 14.88 9.39
CA ARG A 70 3.92 16.17 8.74
C ARG A 70 5.30 16.73 9.04
N VAL A 71 6.05 17.05 8.00
CA VAL A 71 7.35 17.72 8.05
C VAL A 71 7.11 19.22 7.94
N ALA A 72 7.72 19.99 8.85
CA ALA A 72 7.60 21.44 8.87
C ALA A 72 8.31 22.08 7.67
N SER A 73 7.58 22.24 6.57
CA SER A 73 8.04 22.90 5.33
C SER A 73 6.91 23.69 4.66
N VAL A 74 7.28 24.53 3.68
CA VAL A 74 6.31 25.24 2.82
C VAL A 74 6.66 24.95 1.35
N PRO A 75 5.80 24.24 0.60
CA PRO A 75 4.54 23.61 1.04
C PRO A 75 4.78 22.47 2.06
N ALA A 76 3.72 22.08 2.77
CA ALA A 76 3.77 20.98 3.73
C ALA A 76 4.21 19.68 3.05
N ARG A 77 5.03 18.90 3.75
CA ARG A 77 5.48 17.58 3.29
C ARG A 77 5.10 16.50 4.29
N PHE A 78 4.92 15.29 3.81
CA PHE A 78 4.45 14.15 4.58
C PHE A 78 5.34 12.95 4.31
N GLN A 79 5.71 12.24 5.36
CA GLN A 79 6.52 11.02 5.30
C GLN A 79 5.85 9.90 6.06
N LEU A 80 6.02 8.65 5.64
CA LEU A 80 5.48 7.51 6.39
C LEU A 80 6.08 7.45 7.79
N THR A 81 5.24 7.15 8.78
CA THR A 81 5.69 6.66 10.08
C THR A 81 6.06 5.18 9.99
N ASP A 82 6.66 4.61 11.04
CA ASP A 82 6.89 3.16 11.10
C ASP A 82 5.58 2.36 10.93
N TRP A 83 4.49 2.86 11.50
CA TRP A 83 3.15 2.29 11.33
C TRP A 83 2.66 2.42 9.88
N GLY A 84 2.83 3.60 9.26
CA GLY A 84 2.52 3.81 7.86
C GLY A 84 3.29 2.88 6.92
N VAL A 85 4.57 2.60 7.20
CA VAL A 85 5.39 1.66 6.42
C VAL A 85 4.81 0.24 6.50
N GLN A 86 4.47 -0.23 7.70
CA GLN A 86 3.88 -1.56 7.87
C GLN A 86 2.55 -1.69 7.12
N GLU A 87 1.68 -0.69 7.28
CA GLU A 87 0.34 -0.71 6.71
C GLU A 87 0.33 -0.49 5.19
N GLY A 88 1.21 0.38 4.67
CA GLY A 88 1.40 0.56 3.23
C GLY A 88 1.97 -0.70 2.58
N GLY A 89 2.97 -1.33 3.21
CA GLY A 89 3.55 -2.59 2.73
C GLY A 89 2.56 -3.74 2.69
N ARG A 90 1.70 -3.88 3.72
CA ARG A 90 0.63 -4.89 3.72
C ARG A 90 -0.33 -4.71 2.55
N ARG A 91 -0.81 -3.49 2.32
CA ARG A 91 -1.75 -3.19 1.22
C ARG A 91 -1.14 -3.40 -0.15
N PHE A 92 0.10 -2.95 -0.32
CA PHE A 92 0.85 -3.18 -1.55
C PHE A 92 1.04 -4.69 -1.79
N ALA A 93 1.41 -5.46 -0.77
CA ALA A 93 1.52 -6.90 -0.89
C ALA A 93 0.18 -7.56 -1.24
N ASP A 94 -0.93 -7.14 -0.61
CA ASP A 94 -2.26 -7.68 -0.84
C ASP A 94 -2.73 -7.42 -2.29
N GLU A 95 -2.49 -6.22 -2.84
CA GLU A 95 -2.86 -5.86 -4.21
C GLU A 95 -2.04 -6.65 -5.26
N PHE A 96 -0.74 -6.81 -5.01
CA PHE A 96 0.18 -7.48 -5.94
C PHE A 96 0.35 -8.99 -5.65
N ALA A 97 -0.34 -9.54 -4.66
CA ALA A 97 -0.26 -10.95 -4.28
C ALA A 97 -0.57 -11.87 -5.48
N GLY A 98 -1.54 -11.48 -6.31
CA GLY A 98 -1.91 -12.22 -7.53
C GLY A 98 -0.89 -12.14 -8.67
N LEU A 99 0.01 -11.16 -8.66
CA LEU A 99 1.01 -10.92 -9.71
C LEU A 99 2.40 -11.48 -9.35
N THR A 100 2.70 -11.58 -8.06
CA THR A 100 4.00 -12.07 -7.54
C THR A 100 3.96 -13.52 -7.08
N SER A 101 2.77 -14.09 -6.90
CA SER A 101 2.62 -15.53 -6.79
C SER A 101 3.05 -16.15 -8.11
N GLN A 102 4.13 -16.94 -8.14
CA GLN A 102 4.29 -17.91 -9.22
C GLN A 102 2.98 -18.69 -9.30
N ALA A 103 2.30 -18.66 -10.45
CA ALA A 103 1.13 -19.50 -10.63
C ALA A 103 1.57 -20.94 -10.31
N HIS A 104 0.85 -21.67 -9.46
CA HIS A 104 1.24 -23.03 -9.10
C HIS A 104 1.38 -23.89 -10.37
N GLY A 105 2.62 -24.08 -10.84
CA GLY A 105 2.93 -24.62 -12.18
C GLY A 105 4.10 -23.90 -12.89
N GLU A 106 4.38 -22.64 -12.57
CA GLU A 106 5.47 -21.82 -13.11
C GLU A 106 6.80 -21.97 -12.34
N CYS A 107 6.98 -23.09 -11.64
CA CYS A 107 8.24 -23.41 -11.00
C CYS A 107 9.32 -23.61 -12.08
N ASN A 108 10.33 -22.74 -12.10
CA ASN A 108 11.43 -22.79 -13.07
C ASN A 108 12.54 -23.78 -12.66
N ASN A 109 12.38 -24.48 -11.54
CA ASN A 109 13.30 -25.54 -11.12
C ASN A 109 12.93 -26.86 -11.85
N PRO A 110 13.79 -27.39 -12.74
CA PRO A 110 13.50 -28.62 -13.47
C PRO A 110 13.47 -29.86 -12.56
N ASN A 111 14.07 -29.78 -11.37
CA ASN A 111 14.13 -30.86 -10.39
C ASN A 111 13.04 -30.74 -9.31
N CYS A 112 12.09 -29.82 -9.45
CA CYS A 112 11.01 -29.69 -8.48
C CYS A 112 10.02 -30.87 -8.58
N SER A 113 9.53 -31.34 -7.44
CA SER A 113 8.54 -32.43 -7.33
C SER A 113 7.24 -32.12 -8.08
N CYS A 114 6.90 -30.85 -8.31
CA CYS A 114 5.72 -30.48 -9.10
C CYS A 114 5.82 -30.88 -10.58
N LYS A 115 7.02 -31.13 -11.12
CA LYS A 115 7.21 -31.58 -12.50
C LYS A 115 6.71 -33.01 -12.72
N THR A 116 6.67 -33.82 -11.65
CA THR A 116 6.26 -35.23 -11.71
C THR A 116 4.96 -35.51 -10.96
N LEU A 117 4.72 -34.82 -9.84
CA LEU A 117 3.57 -35.07 -8.94
C LEU A 117 2.46 -34.01 -9.07
N GLY A 118 2.66 -32.98 -9.89
CA GLY A 118 1.72 -31.90 -10.09
C GLY A 118 1.78 -30.78 -9.04
N PRO A 119 1.01 -29.69 -9.21
CA PRO A 119 1.19 -28.45 -8.44
C PRO A 119 0.93 -28.58 -6.94
N ALA A 120 0.07 -29.51 -6.52
CA ALA A 120 -0.25 -29.75 -5.10
C ALA A 120 0.97 -30.25 -4.28
N ALA A 121 1.98 -30.83 -4.92
CA ALA A 121 3.21 -31.29 -4.27
C ALA A 121 4.12 -30.13 -3.80
N CYS A 122 3.87 -28.89 -4.24
CA CYS A 122 4.60 -27.70 -3.79
C CYS A 122 4.14 -27.16 -2.44
N ALA A 123 2.90 -27.42 -2.02
CA ALA A 123 2.30 -26.83 -0.81
C ALA A 123 3.04 -27.23 0.49
N THR A 124 3.89 -28.26 0.43
CA THR A 124 4.63 -28.82 1.56
C THR A 124 6.10 -28.42 1.62
N HIS A 125 6.61 -27.62 0.67
CA HIS A 125 8.04 -27.25 0.61
C HIS A 125 8.30 -25.83 1.13
N HIS A 126 9.31 -25.69 2.00
CA HIS A 126 9.90 -24.40 2.39
C HIS A 126 10.71 -23.79 1.24
N PRO A 127 10.89 -22.46 1.20
CA PRO A 127 11.64 -21.79 0.15
C PRO A 127 13.08 -22.33 0.07
N HIS A 128 13.49 -22.71 -1.14
CA HIS A 128 14.88 -23.06 -1.41
C HIS A 128 15.68 -21.77 -1.65
N ALA A 129 16.80 -21.61 -0.94
CA ALA A 129 17.75 -20.54 -1.22
C ALA A 129 18.38 -20.74 -2.61
N HIS A 130 18.55 -19.62 -3.32
CA HIS A 130 19.06 -19.51 -4.69
C HIS A 130 20.42 -20.17 -4.91
#